data_AF-A0A2S7MV59-F1
#
_entry.id   AF-A0A2S7MV59-F1
#
_cell.length_a   1.000
_cell.length_b   1.000
_cell.length_c   1.000
_cell.angle_alpha   90.00
_cell.angle_beta   90.00
_cell.angle_gamma   90.00
#
_symmetry.space_group_name_H-M   'P 1'
#
loop_
_entity.id
_entity.type
_entity.pdbx_description
1 polymer ?
#
loop_
_entity_poly.entity_id
_entity_poly.type
_entity_poly.pdbx_seq_one_letter_code
_entity_poly.pdbx_strand_id
1 'polypeptide(L)'
;MDLVHPIAVGNTAAIYRLNDKVVKVFKEGFLENVSVHEAKKQAFAYERGLDVPEIMEVTEINGRQVIIMEYIEGVTIGERLLRDMGQADYFIDICVHVQQTIHQTSIQETSIEWMTDKLSRQIKTSKYLSETMKALLLRGLTSVEFESRLCHGDFHPFNVIMNNGRLTIIDWADSSLGDIRADIYRTFLLLSQSSSDIAQKYLCTYCLRTGLSQEEIFQWAPFVASARLSEEIPFEEKKSLRKIIDTFI
;
A
#
# COMPACT_ATOMS: atom_id res chain seq x y z
N MET A 1 -23.71 2.30 -18.62
CA MET A 1 -23.16 1.02 -18.11
C MET A 1 -24.08 0.53 -17.02
N ASP A 2 -24.65 -0.67 -17.16
CA ASP A 2 -25.48 -1.25 -16.11
C ASP A 2 -24.59 -1.96 -15.07
N LEU A 3 -24.20 -1.21 -14.04
CA LEU A 3 -23.35 -1.66 -12.94
C LEU A 3 -24.21 -2.26 -11.81
N VAL A 4 -24.80 -3.43 -12.06
CA VAL A 4 -25.82 -4.01 -11.15
C VAL A 4 -25.19 -4.75 -9.97
N HIS A 5 -24.16 -5.58 -10.21
CA HIS A 5 -23.55 -6.40 -9.17
C HIS A 5 -22.03 -6.19 -9.11
N PRO A 6 -21.50 -5.64 -8.01
CA PRO A 6 -20.06 -5.51 -7.83
C PRO A 6 -19.43 -6.89 -7.60
N ILE A 7 -18.23 -7.09 -8.15
CA ILE A 7 -17.41 -8.27 -7.87
C ILE A 7 -16.63 -8.13 -6.55
N ALA A 8 -16.40 -6.90 -6.10
CA ALA A 8 -15.81 -6.58 -4.80
C ALA A 8 -16.30 -5.22 -4.31
N VAL A 9 -16.40 -5.05 -2.99
CA VAL A 9 -16.73 -3.77 -2.35
C VAL A 9 -15.73 -3.51 -1.25
N GLY A 10 -14.93 -2.46 -1.42
CA GLY A 10 -13.94 -2.02 -0.45
C GLY A 10 -14.45 -0.87 0.42
N ASN A 11 -13.53 -0.30 1.21
CA ASN A 11 -13.83 0.88 2.03
C ASN A 11 -14.10 2.12 1.18
N THR A 12 -13.38 2.27 0.06
CA THR A 12 -13.39 3.49 -0.78
C THR A 12 -14.22 3.37 -2.05
N ALA A 13 -14.29 2.17 -2.63
CA ALA A 13 -14.90 1.96 -3.94
C ALA A 13 -15.58 0.60 -4.06
N ALA A 14 -16.49 0.51 -5.03
CA ALA A 14 -17.03 -0.75 -5.52
C ALA A 14 -16.39 -1.09 -6.88
N ILE A 15 -16.06 -2.36 -7.07
CA ILE A 15 -15.40 -2.88 -8.26
C ILE A 15 -16.40 -3.70 -9.05
N TYR A 16 -16.54 -3.38 -10.34
CA TYR A 16 -17.39 -4.11 -11.27
C TYR A 16 -16.54 -4.67 -12.41
N ARG A 17 -16.95 -5.81 -12.96
CA ARG A 17 -16.35 -6.38 -14.16
C ARG A 17 -17.29 -6.19 -15.33
N LEU A 18 -16.75 -5.70 -16.45
CA LEU A 18 -17.45 -5.60 -17.73
C LEU A 18 -16.54 -6.18 -18.81
N ASN A 19 -16.81 -7.43 -19.22
CA ASN A 19 -15.97 -8.19 -20.16
C ASN A 19 -14.50 -8.27 -19.70
N ASP A 20 -13.62 -7.62 -20.45
CA ASP A 20 -12.16 -7.49 -20.30
C ASP A 20 -11.75 -6.23 -19.51
N LYS A 21 -12.71 -5.56 -18.86
CA LYS A 21 -12.49 -4.33 -18.09
C LYS A 21 -12.93 -4.44 -16.64
N VAL A 22 -12.24 -3.70 -15.79
CA VAL A 22 -12.64 -3.38 -14.43
C VAL A 22 -13.12 -1.94 -14.37
N VAL A 23 -14.25 -1.72 -13.72
CA VAL A 23 -14.81 -0.40 -13.42
C VAL A 23 -14.78 -0.20 -11.91
N LYS A 24 -13.86 0.65 -11.43
CA LYS A 24 -13.74 1.05 -10.02
C LYS A 24 -14.54 2.33 -9.80
N VAL A 25 -15.65 2.22 -9.08
CA VAL A 25 -16.55 3.35 -8.77
C VAL A 25 -16.35 3.77 -7.33
N PHE A 26 -15.87 4.99 -7.12
CA PHE A 26 -15.65 5.53 -5.78
C PHE A 26 -16.99 5.83 -5.10
N LYS A 27 -17.06 5.63 -3.77
CA LYS A 27 -18.25 5.96 -2.99
C LYS A 27 -18.48 7.48 -2.97
N GLU A 28 -19.71 7.89 -2.66
CA GLU A 28 -20.05 9.31 -2.52
C GLU A 28 -19.29 9.95 -1.34
N GLY A 29 -19.00 11.25 -1.45
CA GLY A 29 -18.32 12.02 -0.40
C GLY A 29 -16.81 11.81 -0.32
N PHE A 30 -16.22 11.05 -1.23
CA PHE A 30 -14.76 10.97 -1.36
C PHE A 30 -14.17 12.28 -1.92
N LEU A 31 -12.88 12.50 -1.62
CA LEU A 31 -12.15 13.68 -2.06
C LEU A 31 -12.25 13.88 -3.57
N GLU A 32 -12.41 15.13 -3.99
CA GLU A 32 -12.37 15.52 -5.39
C GLU A 32 -11.06 15.04 -6.02
N ASN A 33 -11.13 14.57 -7.27
CA ASN A 33 -9.99 14.05 -8.04
C ASN A 33 -9.32 12.79 -7.47
N VAL A 34 -9.89 12.07 -6.47
CA VAL A 34 -9.30 10.82 -5.97
C VAL A 34 -9.03 9.80 -7.08
N SER A 35 -9.94 9.67 -8.05
CA SER A 35 -9.78 8.77 -9.20
C SER A 35 -8.61 9.18 -10.10
N VAL A 36 -8.46 10.48 -10.36
CA VAL A 36 -7.37 11.03 -11.16
C VAL A 36 -6.03 10.80 -10.48
N HIS A 37 -5.94 11.00 -9.16
CA HIS A 37 -4.70 10.78 -8.41
C HIS A 37 -4.29 9.31 -8.41
N GLU A 38 -5.23 8.40 -8.15
CA GLU A 38 -4.95 6.96 -8.17
C GLU A 38 -4.55 6.47 -9.56
N ALA A 39 -5.29 6.88 -10.60
CA ALA A 39 -4.97 6.54 -11.98
C ALA A 39 -3.59 7.04 -12.41
N LYS A 40 -3.20 8.26 -12.01
CA LYS A 40 -1.85 8.80 -12.26
C LYS A 40 -0.76 7.95 -11.61
N LYS A 41 -0.96 7.50 -10.37
CA LYS A 41 0.01 6.65 -9.67
C LYS A 41 0.15 5.27 -10.31
N GLN A 42 -0.95 4.67 -10.76
CA GLN A 42 -0.91 3.40 -11.49
C GLN A 42 -0.28 3.54 -12.88
N ALA A 43 -0.64 4.60 -13.62
CA ALA A 43 -0.02 4.91 -14.91
C ALA A 43 1.49 5.12 -14.76
N PHE A 44 1.95 5.81 -13.71
CA PHE A 44 3.37 5.94 -13.41
C PHE A 44 4.05 4.58 -13.19
N ALA A 45 3.42 3.66 -12.45
CA ALA A 45 3.97 2.31 -12.27
C ALA A 45 4.05 1.54 -13.61
N TYR A 46 3.01 1.65 -14.45
CA TYR A 46 2.96 1.05 -15.79
C TYR A 46 4.08 1.58 -16.69
N GLU A 47 4.27 2.90 -16.76
CA GLU A 47 5.30 3.56 -17.57
C GLU A 47 6.73 3.16 -17.18
N ARG A 48 6.92 2.65 -15.95
CA ARG A 48 8.20 2.13 -15.47
C ARG A 48 8.37 0.62 -15.68
N GLY A 49 7.46 -0.01 -16.41
CA GLY A 49 7.53 -1.41 -16.79
C GLY A 49 7.12 -2.39 -15.69
N LEU A 50 6.42 -1.92 -14.65
CA LEU A 50 5.80 -2.82 -13.70
C LEU A 50 4.54 -3.44 -14.29
N ASP A 51 4.33 -4.73 -14.00
CA ASP A 51 3.09 -5.43 -14.35
C ASP A 51 1.94 -4.89 -13.48
N VAL A 52 1.18 -3.95 -14.03
CA VAL A 52 -0.01 -3.35 -13.43
C VAL A 52 -1.12 -3.26 -14.48
N PRO A 53 -2.41 -3.19 -14.11
CA PRO A 53 -3.48 -3.02 -15.07
C PRO A 53 -3.34 -1.70 -15.84
N GLU A 54 -3.52 -1.72 -17.16
CA GLU A 54 -3.51 -0.48 -17.94
C GLU A 54 -4.75 0.38 -17.63
N ILE A 55 -4.53 1.67 -17.37
CA ILE A 55 -5.62 2.65 -17.19
C ILE A 55 -6.18 3.00 -18.56
N MET A 56 -7.48 2.75 -18.77
CA MET A 56 -8.16 3.06 -20.03
C MET A 56 -8.86 4.42 -19.99
N GLU A 57 -9.53 4.73 -18.87
CA GLU A 57 -10.32 5.96 -18.75
C GLU A 57 -10.48 6.38 -17.28
N VAL A 58 -10.47 7.68 -17.03
CA VAL A 58 -10.93 8.28 -15.77
C VAL A 58 -12.12 9.17 -16.08
N THR A 59 -13.26 8.90 -15.47
CA THR A 59 -14.55 9.52 -15.84
C THR A 59 -15.47 9.65 -14.63
N GLU A 60 -16.70 10.10 -14.85
CA GLU A 60 -17.74 10.19 -13.83
C GLU A 60 -19.02 9.49 -14.28
N ILE A 61 -19.63 8.72 -13.38
CA ILE A 61 -20.92 8.05 -13.60
C ILE A 61 -21.86 8.42 -12.45
N ASN A 62 -22.95 9.12 -12.76
CA ASN A 62 -23.96 9.56 -11.79
C ASN A 62 -23.36 10.36 -10.61
N GLY A 63 -22.49 11.33 -10.87
CA GLY A 63 -21.87 12.14 -9.81
C GLY A 63 -20.73 11.45 -9.05
N ARG A 64 -20.38 10.21 -9.42
CA ARG A 64 -19.33 9.44 -8.76
C ARG A 64 -18.13 9.27 -9.67
N GLN A 65 -16.95 9.52 -9.13
CA GLN A 65 -15.68 9.32 -9.81
C GLN A 65 -15.46 7.84 -10.16
N VAL A 66 -14.89 7.56 -11.33
CA VAL A 66 -14.70 6.22 -11.87
C VAL A 66 -13.33 6.08 -12.53
N ILE A 67 -12.68 4.93 -12.30
CA ILE A 67 -11.53 4.47 -13.10
C ILE A 67 -11.96 3.22 -13.88
N ILE A 68 -11.69 3.21 -15.19
CA ILE A 68 -11.82 2.05 -16.05
C ILE A 68 -10.42 1.57 -16.41
N MET A 69 -10.15 0.30 -16.17
CA MET A 69 -8.83 -0.30 -16.38
C MET A 69 -8.94 -1.74 -16.90
N GLU A 70 -7.82 -2.29 -17.35
CA GLU A 70 -7.70 -3.69 -17.78
C GLU A 70 -8.19 -4.66 -16.68
N TYR A 71 -8.97 -5.67 -17.07
CA TYR A 71 -9.26 -6.81 -16.20
C TYR A 71 -8.12 -7.82 -16.24
N ILE A 72 -7.53 -8.06 -15.08
CA ILE A 72 -6.50 -9.09 -14.90
C ILE A 72 -7.19 -10.37 -14.42
N GLU A 73 -7.18 -11.39 -15.28
CA GLU A 73 -7.57 -12.74 -14.88
C GLU A 73 -6.52 -13.31 -13.90
N GLY A 74 -6.97 -13.96 -12.82
CA GLY A 74 -6.10 -14.59 -11.85
C GLY A 74 -6.74 -14.72 -10.48
N VAL A 75 -5.94 -15.18 -9.51
CA VAL A 75 -6.30 -15.26 -8.09
C VAL A 75 -5.24 -14.53 -7.30
N THR A 76 -5.62 -13.79 -6.27
CA THR A 76 -4.64 -13.06 -5.46
C THR A 76 -3.76 -14.02 -4.65
N ILE A 77 -2.52 -13.62 -4.34
CA ILE A 77 -1.66 -14.40 -3.43
C ILE A 77 -2.33 -14.54 -2.06
N GLY A 78 -3.04 -13.51 -1.60
CA GLY A 78 -3.80 -13.54 -0.35
C GLY A 78 -4.87 -14.65 -0.33
N GLU A 79 -5.65 -14.79 -1.40
CA GLU A 79 -6.64 -15.88 -1.51
C GLU A 79 -5.98 -17.25 -1.58
N ARG A 80 -4.79 -17.37 -2.20
CA ARG A 80 -4.03 -18.63 -2.22
C ARG A 80 -3.53 -18.99 -0.82
N LEU A 81 -2.98 -18.03 -0.09
CA LEU A 81 -2.54 -18.19 1.30
C LEU A 81 -3.70 -18.65 2.20
N LEU A 82 -4.88 -18.04 2.08
CA LEU A 82 -6.05 -18.44 2.86
C LEU A 82 -6.49 -19.89 2.59
N ARG A 83 -6.29 -20.38 1.36
CA ARG A 83 -6.67 -21.75 0.98
C ARG A 83 -5.64 -22.79 1.41
N ASP A 84 -4.35 -22.44 1.39
CA ASP A 84 -3.26 -23.36 1.71
C ASP A 84 -2.10 -22.63 2.40
N MET A 85 -2.19 -22.58 3.74
CA MET A 85 -1.14 -22.04 4.60
C MET A 85 0.14 -22.89 4.61
N GLY A 86 0.09 -24.14 4.13
CA GLY A 86 1.27 -25.00 4.02
C GLY A 86 2.29 -24.49 3.01
N GLN A 87 1.86 -23.64 2.06
CA GLN A 87 2.70 -22.98 1.07
C GLN A 87 3.03 -21.53 1.43
N ALA A 88 2.87 -21.12 2.69
CA ALA A 88 3.11 -19.75 3.11
C ALA A 88 4.51 -19.26 2.76
N ASP A 89 5.55 -20.08 2.95
CA ASP A 89 6.93 -19.70 2.64
C ASP A 89 7.12 -19.37 1.16
N TYR A 90 6.52 -20.15 0.26
CA TYR A 90 6.56 -19.93 -1.17
C TYR A 90 5.86 -18.61 -1.57
N PHE A 91 4.65 -18.38 -1.06
CA PHE A 91 3.89 -17.17 -1.40
C PHE A 91 4.49 -15.90 -0.81
N ILE A 92 5.08 -15.98 0.38
CA ILE A 92 5.78 -14.86 0.99
C ILE A 92 7.08 -14.54 0.26
N ASP A 93 7.81 -15.56 -0.20
CA ASP A 93 8.97 -15.37 -1.07
C ASP A 93 8.62 -14.60 -2.36
N ILE A 94 7.47 -14.94 -2.98
CA ILE A 94 6.94 -14.20 -4.12
C ILE A 94 6.61 -12.75 -3.75
N CYS A 95 5.90 -12.51 -2.63
CA CYS A 95 5.57 -11.14 -2.21
C CYS A 95 6.82 -10.29 -1.98
N VAL A 96 7.85 -10.85 -1.34
CA VAL A 96 9.13 -10.16 -1.15
C VAL A 96 9.79 -9.86 -2.50
N HIS A 97 9.81 -10.83 -3.42
CA HIS A 97 10.34 -10.61 -4.78
C HIS A 97 9.62 -9.48 -5.52
N VAL A 98 8.29 -9.45 -5.48
CA VAL A 98 7.48 -8.42 -6.12
C VAL A 98 7.80 -7.05 -5.52
N GLN A 99 7.83 -6.91 -4.20
CA GLN A 99 8.13 -5.63 -3.57
C GLN A 99 9.58 -5.18 -3.80
N GLN A 100 10.54 -6.09 -3.85
CA GLN A 100 11.91 -5.77 -4.28
C GLN A 100 11.93 -5.23 -5.72
N THR A 101 11.13 -5.79 -6.62
CA THR A 101 11.01 -5.30 -8.00
C THR A 101 10.48 -3.87 -8.03
N ILE A 102 9.46 -3.55 -7.22
CA ILE A 102 8.96 -2.18 -7.05
C ILE A 102 10.10 -1.27 -6.56
N HIS A 103 10.81 -1.68 -5.51
CA HIS A 103 11.88 -0.88 -4.91
C HIS A 103 13.12 -0.69 -5.80
N GLN A 104 13.34 -1.56 -6.78
CA GLN A 104 14.43 -1.46 -7.76
C GLN A 104 14.04 -0.66 -9.01
N THR A 105 12.79 -0.22 -9.11
CA THR A 105 12.31 0.57 -10.24
C THR A 105 13.04 1.91 -10.32
N SER A 106 13.71 2.15 -11.46
CA SER A 106 14.44 3.40 -11.71
C SER A 106 13.48 4.58 -11.80
N ILE A 107 13.74 5.61 -10.99
CA ILE A 107 12.96 6.85 -10.97
C ILE A 107 13.85 8.00 -11.43
N GLN A 108 13.39 8.70 -12.47
CA GLN A 108 14.07 9.87 -13.02
C GLN A 108 13.18 11.12 -12.97
N GLU A 109 11.89 10.96 -12.67
CA GLU A 109 10.89 12.04 -12.69
C GLU A 109 10.10 12.08 -11.38
N THR A 110 9.65 13.28 -10.99
CA THR A 110 8.96 13.55 -9.73
C THR A 110 7.47 13.85 -9.95
N SER A 111 6.73 12.89 -10.50
CA SER A 111 5.26 13.00 -10.65
C SER A 111 4.47 12.29 -9.55
N ILE A 112 5.16 11.62 -8.62
CA ILE A 112 4.60 11.00 -7.42
C ILE A 112 4.98 11.80 -6.17
N GLU A 113 4.07 11.86 -5.20
CA GLU A 113 4.24 12.51 -3.88
C GLU A 113 5.39 11.90 -3.08
N TRP A 114 6.15 12.74 -2.38
CA TRP A 114 7.18 12.30 -1.43
C TRP A 114 6.55 11.66 -0.19
N MET A 115 7.09 10.53 0.24
CA MET A 115 6.63 9.81 1.43
C MET A 115 6.69 10.67 2.69
N THR A 116 7.72 11.50 2.82
CA THR A 116 7.88 12.42 3.97
C THR A 116 6.74 13.45 4.03
N ASP A 117 6.28 13.97 2.89
CA ASP A 117 5.14 14.88 2.82
C ASP A 117 3.84 14.16 3.18
N LYS A 118 3.63 12.95 2.63
CA LYS A 118 2.47 12.10 2.93
C LYS A 118 2.38 11.79 4.42
N LEU A 119 3.45 11.25 5.01
CA LEU A 119 3.52 10.90 6.42
C LEU A 119 3.37 12.15 7.31
N SER A 120 4.00 13.27 6.94
CA SER A 120 3.84 14.54 7.68
C SER A 120 2.40 15.00 7.73
N ARG A 121 1.68 14.93 6.61
CA ARG A 121 0.25 15.28 6.52
C ARG A 121 -0.59 14.36 7.40
N GLN A 122 -0.38 13.05 7.32
CA GLN A 122 -1.11 12.06 8.14
C GLN A 122 -0.85 12.25 9.65
N ILE A 123 0.40 12.48 10.05
CA ILE A 123 0.76 12.75 11.45
C ILE A 123 0.06 14.03 11.95
N LYS A 124 0.04 15.10 11.16
CA LYS A 124 -0.62 16.36 11.52
C LYS A 124 -2.13 16.22 11.71
N THR A 125 -2.79 15.44 10.84
CA THR A 125 -4.25 15.26 10.86
C THR A 125 -4.73 14.23 11.90
N SER A 126 -3.82 13.42 12.46
CA SER A 126 -4.18 12.44 13.48
C SER A 126 -4.76 13.10 14.74
N LYS A 127 -6.01 12.75 15.06
CA LYS A 127 -6.72 13.21 16.27
C LYS A 127 -6.30 12.45 17.53
N TYR A 128 -5.52 11.37 17.37
CA TYR A 128 -5.07 10.49 18.45
C TYR A 128 -3.68 10.85 18.98
N LEU A 129 -3.05 11.90 18.45
CA LEU A 129 -1.73 12.39 18.85
C LEU A 129 -1.84 13.78 19.47
N SER A 130 -1.09 14.03 20.55
CA SER A 130 -0.94 15.37 21.11
C SER A 130 -0.05 16.24 20.21
N GLU A 131 -0.21 17.56 20.27
CA GLU A 131 0.63 18.48 19.49
C GLU A 131 2.13 18.33 19.81
N THR A 132 2.47 18.06 21.07
CA THR A 132 3.86 17.74 21.47
C THR A 132 4.38 16.48 20.77
N MET A 133 3.57 15.42 20.71
CA MET A 133 3.95 14.17 20.04
C MET A 133 4.09 14.37 18.54
N LYS A 134 3.15 15.11 17.91
CA LYS A 134 3.26 15.48 16.49
C LYS A 134 4.54 16.24 16.20
N ALA A 135 4.90 17.23 17.01
CA ALA A 135 6.13 18.00 16.84
C ALA A 135 7.39 17.11 16.94
N LEU A 136 7.42 16.18 17.90
CA LEU A 136 8.53 15.23 18.06
C LEU A 136 8.67 14.30 16.83
N LEU A 137 7.56 13.71 16.40
CA LEU A 137 7.51 12.81 15.24
C LEU A 137 7.93 13.52 13.94
N LEU A 138 7.42 14.73 13.71
CA LEU A 138 7.76 15.51 12.51
C LEU A 138 9.24 15.87 12.48
N ARG A 139 9.83 16.25 13.63
CA ARG A 139 11.27 16.50 13.71
C ARG A 139 12.09 15.24 13.43
N GLY A 140 11.67 14.10 13.98
CA GLY A 140 12.31 12.81 13.72
C GLY A 140 12.24 12.44 12.24
N LEU A 141 11.06 12.57 11.62
CA LEU A 141 10.85 12.26 10.21
C LEU A 141 11.75 13.08 9.28
N THR A 142 11.98 14.36 9.58
CA THR A 142 12.88 15.23 8.79
C THR A 142 14.37 14.91 8.97
N SER A 143 14.73 14.13 9.99
CA SER A 143 16.13 13.78 10.28
C SER A 143 16.58 12.46 9.66
N VAL A 144 15.66 11.68 9.08
CA VAL A 144 15.99 10.38 8.46
C VAL A 144 16.55 10.61 7.06
N GLU A 145 17.79 10.19 6.86
CA GLU A 145 18.42 10.15 5.53
C GLU A 145 18.13 8.81 4.84
N PHE A 146 17.76 8.89 3.56
CA PHE A 146 17.47 7.71 2.75
C PHE A 146 17.65 8.00 1.25
N GLU A 147 17.89 6.94 0.49
CA GLU A 147 17.79 6.99 -0.97
C GLU A 147 16.33 6.75 -1.38
N SER A 148 15.76 7.65 -2.17
CA SER A 148 14.36 7.55 -2.56
C SER A 148 14.13 6.45 -3.60
N ARG A 149 13.14 5.60 -3.34
CA ARG A 149 12.64 4.54 -4.21
C ARG A 149 11.12 4.61 -4.32
N LEU A 150 10.58 3.93 -5.34
CA LEU A 150 9.14 3.75 -5.47
C LEU A 150 8.68 2.84 -4.35
N CYS A 151 7.71 3.30 -3.57
CA CYS A 151 7.11 2.55 -2.47
C CYS A 151 5.62 2.39 -2.76
N HIS A 152 5.06 1.21 -2.48
CA HIS A 152 3.65 0.93 -2.79
C HIS A 152 2.71 1.58 -1.76
N GLY A 153 3.09 1.63 -0.48
CA GLY A 153 2.34 2.22 0.62
C GLY A 153 1.21 1.35 1.18
N ASP A 154 0.68 0.42 0.38
CA ASP A 154 -0.32 -0.57 0.81
C ASP A 154 -0.03 -1.99 0.29
N PHE A 155 1.25 -2.37 0.27
CA PHE A 155 1.63 -3.67 -0.29
C PHE A 155 1.27 -4.81 0.66
N HIS A 156 0.46 -5.75 0.18
CA HIS A 156 0.11 -7.00 0.87
C HIS A 156 -0.33 -8.08 -0.14
N PRO A 157 -0.41 -9.37 0.24
CA PRO A 157 -0.70 -10.47 -0.68
C PRO A 157 -2.00 -10.36 -1.49
N PHE A 158 -3.03 -9.68 -0.99
CA PHE A 158 -4.27 -9.44 -1.75
C PHE A 158 -4.13 -8.42 -2.89
N ASN A 159 -3.04 -7.65 -2.91
CA ASN A 159 -2.74 -6.66 -3.96
C ASN A 159 -1.80 -7.22 -5.04
N VAL A 160 -1.60 -8.55 -5.06
CA VAL A 160 -0.83 -9.25 -6.08
C VAL A 160 -1.70 -10.34 -6.70
N ILE A 161 -2.10 -10.15 -7.95
CA ILE A 161 -2.83 -11.15 -8.73
C ILE A 161 -1.84 -12.08 -9.41
N MET A 162 -2.02 -13.38 -9.25
CA MET A 162 -1.21 -14.42 -9.88
C MET A 162 -2.01 -15.17 -10.93
N ASN A 163 -1.46 -15.26 -12.15
CA ASN A 163 -2.03 -16.04 -13.25
C ASN A 163 -0.93 -16.62 -14.14
N ASN A 164 -0.87 -17.95 -14.25
CA ASN A 164 0.09 -18.67 -15.10
C ASN A 164 1.54 -18.18 -14.96
N GLY A 165 1.97 -17.85 -13.73
CA GLY A 165 3.31 -17.35 -13.43
C GLY A 165 3.49 -15.84 -13.60
N ARG A 166 2.54 -15.12 -14.23
CA ARG A 166 2.52 -13.66 -14.24
C ARG A 166 2.01 -13.12 -12.91
N LEU A 167 2.66 -12.08 -12.41
CA LEU A 167 2.33 -11.39 -11.17
C LEU A 167 1.94 -9.95 -11.52
N THR A 168 0.74 -9.54 -11.15
CA THR A 168 0.24 -8.19 -11.46
C THR A 168 -0.14 -7.47 -10.18
N ILE A 169 0.41 -6.27 -10.00
CA ILE A 169 0.26 -5.46 -8.79
C ILE A 169 -0.89 -4.47 -8.98
N ILE A 170 -1.77 -4.40 -7.99
CA ILE A 170 -2.95 -3.52 -8.01
C ILE A 170 -2.97 -2.59 -6.80
N ASP A 171 -3.85 -1.59 -6.86
CA ASP A 171 -4.13 -0.64 -5.77
C ASP A 171 -2.96 0.29 -5.42
N TRP A 172 -2.55 1.11 -6.39
CA TRP A 172 -1.43 2.05 -6.29
C TRP A 172 -1.78 3.40 -5.62
N ALA A 173 -2.99 3.53 -5.04
CA ALA A 173 -3.48 4.80 -4.48
C ALA A 173 -2.53 5.40 -3.43
N ASP A 174 -1.88 4.53 -2.66
CA ASP A 174 -1.01 4.89 -1.55
C ASP A 174 0.47 5.06 -1.92
N SER A 175 0.84 4.88 -3.19
CA SER A 175 2.23 4.89 -3.60
C SER A 175 2.89 6.26 -3.42
N SER A 176 4.19 6.24 -3.14
CA SER A 176 4.99 7.44 -2.86
C SER A 176 6.45 7.21 -3.22
N LEU A 177 7.22 8.29 -3.32
CA LEU A 177 8.68 8.26 -3.42
C LEU A 177 9.28 8.37 -2.02
N GLY A 178 9.95 7.33 -1.54
CA GLY A 178 10.34 7.24 -0.13
C GLY A 178 11.41 6.21 0.16
N ASP A 179 11.57 5.92 1.45
CA ASP A 179 12.50 4.91 1.93
C ASP A 179 11.87 3.52 1.88
N ILE A 180 12.58 2.56 1.30
CA ILE A 180 12.16 1.16 1.26
C ILE A 180 11.93 0.59 2.66
N ARG A 181 12.70 1.05 3.67
CA ARG A 181 12.58 0.61 5.07
C ARG A 181 11.20 0.94 5.63
N ALA A 182 10.66 2.10 5.29
CA ALA A 182 9.32 2.51 5.69
C ALA A 182 8.23 1.66 5.01
N ASP A 183 8.39 1.35 3.71
CA ASP A 183 7.43 0.54 2.96
C ASP A 183 7.43 -0.93 3.42
N ILE A 184 8.61 -1.47 3.74
CA ILE A 184 8.75 -2.81 4.34
C ILE A 184 8.06 -2.85 5.70
N TYR A 185 8.30 -1.85 6.55
CA TYR A 185 7.62 -1.78 7.85
C TYR A 185 6.11 -1.64 7.69
N ARG A 186 5.64 -0.85 6.72
CA ARG A 186 4.22 -0.72 6.40
C ARG A 186 3.59 -2.06 5.99
N THR A 187 4.25 -2.84 5.13
CA THR A 187 3.81 -4.20 4.79
C THR A 187 3.81 -5.13 5.99
N PHE A 188 4.86 -5.11 6.81
CA PHE A 188 4.92 -5.87 8.06
C PHE A 188 3.73 -5.54 8.98
N LEU A 189 3.42 -4.25 9.12
CA LEU A 189 2.30 -3.78 9.94
C LEU A 189 0.95 -4.26 9.39
N LEU A 190 0.75 -4.24 8.07
CA LEU A 190 -0.46 -4.76 7.43
C LEU A 190 -0.61 -6.28 7.64
N LEU A 191 0.45 -7.04 7.42
CA LEU A 191 0.45 -8.49 7.60
C LEU A 191 0.17 -8.89 9.05
N SER A 192 0.74 -8.16 10.02
CA SER A 192 0.60 -8.47 11.45
C SER A 192 -0.83 -8.32 11.97
N GLN A 193 -1.71 -7.62 11.25
CA GLN A 193 -3.15 -7.55 11.56
C GLN A 193 -3.86 -8.87 11.29
N SER A 194 -3.34 -9.67 10.36
CA SER A 194 -3.91 -10.97 9.98
C SER A 194 -3.16 -12.14 10.61
N SER A 195 -1.83 -12.09 10.64
CA SER A 195 -0.98 -13.14 11.19
C SER A 195 0.41 -12.59 11.52
N SER A 196 0.78 -12.66 12.80
CA SER A 196 2.14 -12.34 13.25
C SER A 196 3.20 -13.23 12.60
N ASP A 197 2.88 -14.51 12.40
CA ASP A 197 3.81 -15.48 11.83
C ASP A 197 4.11 -15.18 10.37
N ILE A 198 3.07 -14.82 9.58
CA ILE A 198 3.26 -14.36 8.21
C ILE A 198 4.07 -13.07 8.17
N ALA A 199 3.76 -12.10 9.04
CA ALA A 199 4.48 -10.84 9.10
C ALA A 199 5.97 -11.05 9.41
N GLN A 200 6.28 -11.91 10.38
CA GLN A 200 7.65 -12.23 10.74
C GLN A 200 8.38 -12.98 9.62
N LYS A 201 7.72 -13.94 8.96
CA LYS A 201 8.29 -14.65 7.80
C LYS A 201 8.62 -13.67 6.67
N TYR A 202 7.72 -12.75 6.35
CA TYR A 202 7.94 -11.69 5.37
C TYR A 202 9.16 -10.85 5.73
N LEU A 203 9.21 -10.32 6.96
CA LEU A 203 10.29 -9.46 7.42
C LEU A 203 11.64 -10.19 7.37
N CYS A 204 11.72 -11.40 7.90
CA CYS A 204 12.93 -12.22 7.85
C CYS A 204 13.38 -12.49 6.41
N THR A 205 12.46 -12.86 5.52
CA THR A 205 12.76 -13.15 4.11
C THR A 205 13.28 -11.90 3.39
N TYR A 206 12.68 -10.73 3.66
CA TYR A 206 13.13 -9.47 3.08
C TYR A 206 14.55 -9.12 3.56
N CYS A 207 14.79 -9.14 4.89
CA CYS A 207 16.11 -8.90 5.48
C CYS A 207 17.18 -9.84 4.91
N LEU A 208 16.88 -11.13 4.79
CA LEU A 208 17.83 -12.12 4.25
C LEU A 208 18.24 -11.83 2.81
N ARG A 209 17.34 -11.27 1.98
CA ARG A 209 17.62 -10.97 0.58
C ARG A 209 18.34 -9.65 0.34
N THR A 210 18.19 -8.67 1.24
CA THR A 210 18.76 -7.33 1.05
C THR A 210 19.93 -7.01 1.98
N GLY A 211 20.11 -7.77 3.06
CA GLY A 211 21.08 -7.45 4.11
C GLY A 211 20.62 -6.35 5.06
N LEU A 212 19.42 -5.78 4.86
CA LEU A 212 18.82 -4.85 5.82
C LEU A 212 18.57 -5.55 7.15
N SER A 213 18.91 -4.89 8.25
CA SER A 213 18.55 -5.34 9.59
C SER A 213 17.10 -4.99 9.92
N GLN A 214 16.49 -5.76 10.82
CA GLN A 214 15.17 -5.43 11.35
C GLN A 214 15.20 -4.10 12.12
N GLU A 215 16.32 -3.78 12.77
CA GLU A 215 16.50 -2.52 13.51
C GLU A 215 16.37 -1.31 12.57
N GLU A 216 17.05 -1.32 11.41
CA GLU A 216 16.94 -0.25 10.40
C GLU A 216 15.51 -0.08 9.88
N ILE A 217 14.78 -1.18 9.70
CA ILE A 217 13.37 -1.15 9.28
C ILE A 217 12.50 -0.56 10.40
N PHE A 218 12.73 -0.97 11.64
CA PHE A 218 11.92 -0.57 12.79
C PHE A 218 12.20 0.85 13.27
N GLN A 219 13.28 1.50 12.81
CA GLN A 219 13.46 2.96 12.97
C GLN A 219 12.30 3.76 12.37
N TRP A 220 11.61 3.21 11.35
CA TRP A 220 10.43 3.83 10.74
C TRP A 220 9.11 3.56 11.47
N ALA A 221 9.11 2.64 12.44
CA ALA A 221 7.94 2.24 13.20
C ALA A 221 7.10 3.41 13.77
N PRO A 222 7.67 4.39 14.48
CA PRO A 222 6.91 5.49 15.06
C PRO A 222 6.21 6.36 14.00
N PHE A 223 6.87 6.63 12.87
CA PHE A 223 6.32 7.50 11.82
C PHE A 223 5.18 6.80 11.08
N VAL A 224 5.39 5.55 10.67
CA VAL A 224 4.38 4.77 9.95
C VAL A 224 3.18 4.44 10.84
N ALA A 225 3.40 4.06 12.10
CA ALA A 225 2.32 3.79 13.05
C ALA A 225 1.50 5.07 13.34
N SER A 226 2.17 6.21 13.48
CA SER A 226 1.51 7.51 13.70
C SER A 226 0.68 7.96 12.50
N ALA A 227 1.19 7.74 11.29
CA ALA A 227 0.45 8.00 10.07
C ALA A 227 -0.78 7.09 9.94
N ARG A 228 -0.63 5.79 10.22
CA ARG A 228 -1.73 4.81 10.19
C ARG A 228 -2.82 5.13 11.22
N LEU A 229 -2.47 5.69 12.38
CA LEU A 229 -3.46 6.18 13.35
C LEU A 229 -4.38 7.29 12.83
N SER A 230 -3.99 8.00 11.77
CA SER A 230 -4.83 9.04 11.16
C SER A 230 -6.00 8.47 10.35
N GLU A 231 -5.96 7.18 10.05
CA GLU A 231 -6.95 6.49 9.22
C GLU A 231 -8.08 5.90 10.07
N GLU A 232 -9.19 5.56 9.41
CA GLU A 232 -10.34 4.92 10.05
C GLU A 232 -10.10 3.42 10.21
N ILE A 233 -9.43 3.07 11.31
CA ILE A 233 -9.05 1.69 11.66
C ILE A 233 -9.74 1.19 12.94
N PRO A 234 -9.86 -0.13 13.15
CA PRO A 234 -10.45 -0.71 14.35
C PRO A 234 -9.77 -0.27 15.65
N PHE A 235 -10.53 -0.21 16.74
CA PHE A 235 -10.05 0.26 18.03
C PHE A 235 -8.86 -0.54 18.57
N GLU A 236 -8.86 -1.87 18.42
CA GLU A 236 -7.75 -2.73 18.86
C GLU A 236 -6.45 -2.47 18.08
N GLU A 237 -6.56 -2.12 16.78
CA GLU A 237 -5.42 -1.69 15.98
C GLU A 237 -4.87 -0.36 16.52
N LYS A 238 -5.75 0.62 16.81
CA LYS A 238 -5.34 1.91 17.40
C LYS A 238 -4.56 1.73 18.71
N LYS A 239 -5.03 0.82 19.57
CA LYS A 239 -4.36 0.50 20.84
C LYS A 239 -2.98 -0.10 20.63
N SER A 240 -2.82 -0.96 19.64
CA SER A 240 -1.54 -1.60 19.31
C SER A 240 -0.55 -0.61 18.71
N LEU A 241 -1.00 0.24 17.77
CA LEU A 241 -0.19 1.33 17.21
C LEU A 241 0.26 2.32 18.28
N ARG A 242 -0.60 2.61 19.27
CA ARG A 242 -0.25 3.51 20.35
C ARG A 242 0.94 3.02 21.16
N LYS A 243 1.03 1.72 21.44
CA LYS A 243 2.18 1.13 22.14
C LYS A 243 3.49 1.35 21.38
N ILE A 244 3.46 1.23 20.04
CA ILE A 244 4.62 1.44 19.17
C ILE A 244 5.08 2.92 19.23
N ILE A 245 4.12 3.84 19.29
CA ILE A 245 4.42 5.28 19.33
C ILE A 245 4.92 5.69 20.71
N ASP A 246 4.38 5.11 21.77
CA ASP A 246 4.81 5.43 23.14
C ASP A 246 6.25 4.93 23.42
N THR A 247 6.75 3.91 22.69
CA THR A 247 8.17 3.48 22.75
C THR A 247 9.15 4.43 22.05
N PHE A 248 8.65 5.44 21.34
CA PHE A 248 9.47 6.46 20.68
C PHE A 248 9.89 7.60 21.62
N ILE A 249 9.32 7.65 22.83
CA ILE A 249 9.64 8.61 23.89
C ILE A 249 10.85 8.10 24.68
#